data_AF-A0A227J316-F1
#
_entry.id   AF-A0A227J316-F1
#
_cell.length_a   1.000
_cell.length_b   1.000
_cell.length_c   1.000
_cell.angle_alpha   90.00
_cell.angle_beta   90.00
_cell.angle_gamma   90.00
#
_symmetry.space_group_name_H-M   'P 1'
#
loop_
_entity.id
_entity.type
_entity.pdbx_description
1 polymer ?
#
loop_
_entity_poly.entity_id
_entity_poly.type
_entity_poly.pdbx_seq_one_letter_code
_entity_poly.pdbx_strand_id
1 'polypeptide(L)'
;ISSARGELSGQLHITAPSDFGRNMLLDWVDEFIDLYPNVSIKLELSDSLTDMYTKPVDIAIRYGEPADSNLVVLALCGSNERILCASPEYVATHPELTSPADLT
;
A
#
# COMPACT_ATOMS: atom_id res chain seq x y z
N ILE A 1 -16.13 14.50 -0.26
CA ILE A 1 -15.41 14.93 0.96
C ILE A 1 -15.13 16.43 0.83
N SER A 2 -16.03 17.29 1.31
CA SER A 2 -15.86 18.76 1.40
C SER A 2 -17.06 19.33 2.16
N SER A 3 -16.84 20.19 3.15
CA SER A 3 -17.92 20.94 3.80
C SER A 3 -18.18 22.26 3.08
N ALA A 4 -19.35 22.87 3.32
CA ALA A 4 -19.72 24.18 2.76
C ALA A 4 -18.76 25.33 3.13
N ARG A 5 -17.79 25.12 4.01
CA ARG A 5 -16.75 26.09 4.40
C ARG A 5 -15.35 25.77 3.89
N GLY A 6 -15.19 24.73 3.04
CA GLY A 6 -13.88 24.34 2.50
C GLY A 6 -13.01 23.51 3.45
N GLU A 7 -13.53 23.13 4.62
CA GLU A 7 -12.87 22.18 5.53
C GLU A 7 -13.08 20.73 5.04
N LEU A 8 -12.01 19.94 5.06
CA LEU A 8 -12.02 18.51 4.78
C LEU A 8 -12.74 17.77 5.91
N SER A 9 -13.74 16.97 5.55
CA SER A 9 -14.55 16.20 6.51
C SER A 9 -15.18 14.97 5.87
N GLY A 10 -15.37 13.91 6.65
CA GLY A 10 -16.04 12.67 6.22
C GLY A 10 -15.21 11.43 6.49
N GLN A 11 -15.64 10.28 5.96
CA GLN A 11 -14.86 9.03 6.00
C GLN A 11 -14.15 8.83 4.67
N LEU A 12 -12.87 8.44 4.75
CA LEU A 12 -12.07 7.99 3.61
C LEU A 12 -11.77 6.49 3.80
N HIS A 13 -12.17 5.67 2.83
CA HIS A 13 -11.92 4.24 2.84
C HIS A 13 -10.72 3.90 1.95
N ILE A 14 -9.63 3.47 2.57
CA ILE A 14 -8.35 3.18 1.92
C ILE A 14 -8.05 1.69 2.01
N THR A 15 -7.60 1.09 0.90
CA THR A 15 -7.02 -0.25 0.90
C THR A 15 -5.54 -0.20 0.53
N ALA A 16 -4.71 -1.04 1.16
CA ALA A 16 -3.26 -1.09 0.90
C ALA A 16 -2.66 -2.48 1.21
N PRO A 17 -1.45 -2.81 0.69
CA PRO A 17 -0.69 -3.98 1.10
C PRO A 17 -0.41 -3.98 2.59
N SER A 18 -0.34 -5.16 3.19
CA SER A 18 -0.25 -5.30 4.64
C SER A 18 1.10 -4.81 5.18
N ASP A 19 2.17 -5.02 4.43
CA ASP A 19 3.52 -4.56 4.76
C ASP A 19 3.63 -3.04 4.61
N PHE A 20 3.13 -2.46 3.52
CA PHE A 20 3.10 -1.02 3.32
C PHE A 20 2.31 -0.31 4.43
N GLY A 21 1.14 -0.88 4.76
CA GLY A 21 0.29 -0.43 5.84
C GLY A 21 1.06 -0.28 7.15
N ARG A 22 1.68 -1.37 7.60
CA ARG A 22 2.35 -1.44 8.91
C ARG A 22 3.65 -0.65 8.99
N ASN A 23 4.39 -0.55 7.90
CA ASN A 23 5.75 -0.01 7.93
C ASN A 23 5.83 1.49 7.55
N MET A 24 4.81 2.07 6.93
CA MET A 24 4.88 3.47 6.48
C MET A 24 3.55 4.21 6.47
N LEU A 25 2.46 3.57 6.02
CA LEU A 25 1.18 4.27 5.84
C LEU A 25 0.56 4.72 7.15
N LEU A 26 0.67 3.93 8.23
CA LEU A 26 0.06 4.27 9.52
C LEU A 26 0.59 5.60 10.08
N ASP A 27 1.90 5.85 10.03
CA ASP A 27 2.49 7.11 10.51
C ASP A 27 1.92 8.32 9.75
N TRP A 28 1.72 8.19 8.43
CA TRP A 28 1.12 9.24 7.62
C TRP A 28 -0.37 9.42 7.88
N VAL A 29 -1.09 8.33 8.18
CA VAL A 29 -2.50 8.36 8.56
C VAL A 29 -2.68 9.11 9.88
N ASP A 30 -1.82 8.84 10.87
CA ASP A 30 -1.84 9.52 12.16
C ASP A 30 -1.59 11.02 11.98
N GLU A 31 -0.53 11.41 11.24
CA GLU A 31 -0.25 12.81 10.91
C GLU A 31 -1.42 13.48 10.17
N PHE A 32 -2.05 12.78 9.24
CA PHE A 32 -3.15 13.31 8.44
C PHE A 32 -4.41 13.55 9.28
N ILE A 33 -4.76 12.64 10.21
CA ILE A 33 -5.92 12.80 11.09
C ILE A 33 -5.69 13.93 12.10
N ASP A 34 -4.44 14.09 12.59
CA ASP A 34 -4.08 15.21 13.45
C ASP A 34 -4.24 16.57 12.74
N LEU A 35 -3.89 16.65 11.45
CA LEU A 35 -4.08 17.85 10.64
C LEU A 35 -5.56 18.10 10.26
N TYR A 36 -6.35 17.03 10.10
CA TYR A 36 -7.75 17.10 9.66
C TYR A 36 -8.67 16.31 10.60
N PRO A 37 -8.99 16.83 11.80
CA PRO A 37 -9.71 16.10 12.84
C PRO A 37 -11.16 15.75 12.48
N ASN A 38 -11.72 16.37 11.44
CA ASN A 38 -13.06 16.06 10.93
C ASN A 38 -13.06 14.93 9.88
N VAL A 39 -11.89 14.40 9.54
CA VAL A 39 -11.74 13.25 8.65
C VAL A 39 -11.51 12.00 9.50
N SER A 40 -12.22 10.93 9.15
CA SER A 40 -11.99 9.60 9.68
C SER A 40 -11.46 8.69 8.56
N ILE A 41 -10.53 7.81 8.89
CA ILE A 41 -9.97 6.86 7.93
C ILE A 41 -10.42 5.45 8.31
N LYS A 42 -11.02 4.75 7.34
CA LYS A 42 -11.20 3.31 7.40
C LYS A 42 -10.09 2.68 6.57
N LEU A 43 -9.24 1.87 7.20
CA LEU A 43 -8.11 1.22 6.55
C LEU A 43 -8.35 -0.30 6.45
N GLU A 44 -8.31 -0.83 5.23
CA GLU A 44 -8.34 -2.27 4.95
C GLU A 44 -6.98 -2.72 4.42
N LEU A 45 -6.20 -3.39 5.25
CA LEU A 45 -4.88 -3.92 4.91
C LEU A 45 -4.98 -5.37 4.48
N SER A 46 -4.61 -5.65 3.23
CA SER A 46 -4.62 -6.99 2.65
C SER A 46 -3.74 -7.06 1.41
N ASP A 47 -3.10 -8.20 1.20
CA ASP A 47 -2.28 -8.47 0.01
C ASP A 47 -3.14 -8.97 -1.16
N SER A 48 -4.43 -9.23 -0.92
CA SER A 48 -5.38 -9.56 -1.97
C SER A 48 -5.80 -8.33 -2.76
N LEU A 49 -5.95 -8.50 -4.08
CA LEU A 49 -6.57 -7.48 -4.91
C LEU A 49 -8.01 -7.27 -4.45
N THR A 50 -8.31 -6.05 -4.01
CA THR A 50 -9.65 -5.67 -3.60
C THR A 50 -10.41 -5.21 -4.83
N ASP A 51 -11.57 -5.79 -5.08
CA ASP A 51 -12.47 -5.31 -6.13
C ASP A 51 -13.01 -3.92 -5.77
N MET A 52 -12.46 -2.90 -6.43
CA MET A 52 -12.87 -1.51 -6.26
C MET A 52 -14.18 -1.17 -6.97
N TYR A 53 -14.69 -2.04 -7.86
CA TYR A 53 -15.95 -1.78 -8.56
C TYR A 53 -17.16 -2.11 -7.68
N THR A 54 -17.03 -3.11 -6.82
CA THR A 54 -18.14 -3.61 -6.00
C THR A 54 -18.08 -3.15 -4.54
N LYS A 55 -16.90 -2.74 -4.06
CA LYS A 55 -16.71 -2.25 -2.69
C LYS A 55 -16.58 -0.72 -2.67
N PRO A 56 -17.11 -0.05 -1.63
CA PRO A 56 -17.00 1.40 -1.49
C PRO A 56 -15.59 1.79 -1.03
N VAL A 57 -14.59 1.66 -1.90
CA VAL A 57 -13.19 2.03 -1.64
C VAL A 57 -12.89 3.33 -2.38
N ASP A 58 -12.40 4.33 -1.66
CA ASP A 58 -12.05 5.63 -2.25
C ASP A 58 -10.64 5.60 -2.86
N ILE A 59 -9.70 4.91 -2.19
CA ILE A 59 -8.29 4.83 -2.60
C ILE A 59 -7.78 3.40 -2.45
N ALA A 60 -7.12 2.88 -3.49
CA ALA A 60 -6.32 1.66 -3.37
C ALA A 60 -4.86 1.97 -3.69
N ILE A 61 -3.99 1.74 -2.72
CA ILE A 61 -2.55 1.76 -2.90
C ILE A 61 -2.15 0.33 -3.25
N ARG A 62 -1.38 0.11 -4.32
CA ARG A 62 -0.94 -1.22 -4.76
C ARG A 62 0.44 -1.16 -5.38
N TYR A 63 1.15 -2.29 -5.34
CA TYR A 63 2.40 -2.48 -6.05
C TYR A 63 2.16 -2.91 -7.49
N GLY A 64 3.06 -2.48 -8.38
CA GLY A 64 3.03 -2.84 -9.79
C GLY A 64 2.11 -1.95 -10.63
N GLU A 65 1.92 -2.36 -11.87
CA GLU A 65 1.08 -1.65 -12.82
C GLU A 65 -0.40 -2.03 -12.61
N PRO A 66 -1.31 -1.04 -12.51
CA PRO A 66 -2.72 -1.32 -12.41
C PRO A 66 -3.24 -1.92 -13.72
N ALA A 67 -4.28 -2.74 -13.61
CA ALA A 67 -5.00 -3.21 -14.79
C ALA A 67 -5.63 -2.03 -15.54
N ASP A 68 -5.78 -2.20 -16.86
CA ASP A 68 -6.49 -1.24 -17.69
C ASP A 68 -7.92 -1.06 -17.15
N SER A 69 -8.25 0.16 -16.76
CA SER A 69 -9.47 0.50 -16.04
C SER A 69 -9.80 1.97 -16.24
N ASN A 70 -11.06 2.33 -15.97
CA ASN A 70 -11.49 3.73 -15.96
C ASN A 70 -11.11 4.47 -14.67
N LEU A 71 -10.19 3.91 -13.86
CA LEU A 71 -9.72 4.51 -12.62
C LEU A 71 -8.62 5.53 -12.91
N VAL A 72 -8.52 6.55 -12.06
CA VAL A 72 -7.40 7.49 -12.09
C VAL A 72 -6.21 6.83 -11.38
N VAL A 73 -5.09 6.71 -12.10
CA VAL A 73 -3.85 6.13 -11.59
C VAL A 73 -2.87 7.24 -11.27
N LEU A 74 -2.31 7.20 -10.06
CA LEU A 74 -1.22 8.08 -9.62
C LEU A 74 -0.01 7.22 -9.22
N ALA A 75 1.11 7.40 -9.93
CA ALA A 75 2.37 6.76 -9.56
C ALA A 75 2.91 7.39 -8.27
N LEU A 76 2.99 6.60 -7.19
CA LEU A 76 3.50 7.07 -5.89
C LEU A 76 5.02 6.91 -5.75
N CYS A 77 5.59 5.87 -6.35
CA CYS A 77 7.02 5.59 -6.31
C CYS A 77 7.44 4.89 -7.61
N GLY A 78 8.31 5.54 -8.40
CA GLY A 78 8.81 4.99 -9.66
C GLY A 78 9.98 4.02 -9.54
N SER A 79 10.58 3.90 -8.34
CA SER A 79 11.81 3.14 -8.09
C SER A 79 11.64 2.08 -7.01
N ASN A 80 10.48 1.44 -6.95
CA ASN A 80 10.25 0.34 -6.01
C ASN A 80 10.84 -0.97 -6.55
N GLU A 81 12.10 -1.23 -6.21
CA GLU A 81 12.86 -2.39 -6.66
C GLU A 81 12.76 -3.55 -5.67
N ARG A 82 12.61 -4.77 -6.19
CA ARG A 82 12.66 -5.99 -5.39
C ARG A 82 14.10 -6.41 -5.19
N ILE A 83 14.48 -6.67 -3.95
CA ILE A 83 15.83 -7.13 -3.59
C ILE A 83 15.75 -8.57 -3.09
N LEU A 84 16.62 -9.45 -3.62
CA LEU A 84 16.81 -10.79 -3.08
C LEU A 84 17.67 -10.71 -1.82
N CYS A 85 17.18 -11.24 -0.71
CA CYS A 85 17.89 -11.25 0.56
C CYS A 85 17.64 -12.55 1.33
N ALA A 86 18.55 -12.86 2.25
CA ALA A 86 18.47 -13.99 3.16
C ALA A 86 19.11 -13.62 4.50
N SER A 87 18.78 -14.36 5.56
CA SER A 87 19.45 -14.17 6.85
C SER A 87 20.93 -14.57 6.75
N PRO A 88 21.83 -13.95 7.54
CA PRO A 88 23.25 -14.32 7.53
C PRO A 88 23.47 -15.81 7.83
N GLU A 89 22.66 -16.39 8.71
CA GLU A 89 22.71 -17.81 9.08
C GLU A 89 22.37 -18.73 7.89
N TYR A 90 21.37 -18.37 7.09
CA TYR A 90 21.01 -19.14 5.90
C TYR A 90 22.17 -19.17 4.91
N VAL A 91 22.75 -17.99 4.61
CA VAL A 91 23.87 -17.84 3.67
C VAL A 91 25.11 -18.62 4.13
N ALA A 92 25.35 -18.71 5.44
CA ALA A 92 26.51 -19.44 5.97
C ALA A 92 26.36 -20.97 5.93
N THR A 93 25.13 -21.48 5.89
CA THR A 93 24.82 -22.91 6.06
C THR A 93 24.33 -23.60 4.79
N HIS A 94 23.92 -22.83 3.77
CA HIS A 94 23.37 -23.35 2.53
C HIS A 94 24.34 -23.16 1.36
N PRO A 95 24.28 -24.01 0.32
CA PRO A 95 25.04 -23.82 -0.90
C PRO A 95 24.77 -22.44 -1.53
N GLU A 96 25.80 -21.88 -2.16
CA GLU A 96 25.69 -20.61 -2.88
C GLU A 96 24.68 -20.72 -4.03
N LEU A 97 23.78 -19.74 -4.13
CA LEU A 97 22.84 -19.59 -5.25
C LEU A 97 23.50 -18.75 -6.34
N THR A 98 23.64 -19.31 -7.54
CA THR A 98 24.28 -18.65 -8.70
C THR A 98 23.26 -18.26 -9.77
N SER A 99 22.05 -18.81 -9.71
CA SER A 99 20.96 -18.51 -10.64
C SER A 99 19.59 -18.57 -9.94
N PRO A 100 18.56 -17.90 -10.48
CA PRO A 100 17.20 -18.01 -9.93
C PRO A 100 16.64 -19.44 -9.94
N ALA A 101 17.12 -20.33 -10.82
CA ALA A 101 16.69 -21.72 -10.86
C ALA A 101 17.14 -22.52 -9.63
N ASP A 102 18.09 -21.99 -8.85
CA ASP A 102 18.57 -22.62 -7.62
C ASP A 102 17.56 -22.44 -6.46
N LEU A 103 16.48 -21.65 -6.65
CA LEU A 103 15.42 -21.38 -5.68
C LEU A 103 14.21 -22.33 -5.78
N THR A 104 14.24 -23.31 -6.69
CA THR A 104 13.14 -24.28 -6.95
C THR A 104 13.56 -25.70 -6.63
#